data_AF-A0A7J4KXC4-F1
#
_entry.id   AF-A0A7J4KXC4-F1
#
_cell.length_a   1.000
_cell.length_b   1.000
_cell.length_c   1.000
_cell.angle_alpha   90.00
_cell.angle_beta   90.00
_cell.angle_gamma   90.00
#
_symmetry.space_group_name_H-M   'P 1'
#
loop_
_entity.id
_entity.type
_entity.pdbx_description
1 polymer ?
#
loop_
_entity_poly.entity_id
_entity_poly.type
_entity_poly.pdbx_seq_one_letter_code
_entity_poly.pdbx_strand_id
1 'polypeptide(L)'
;MVQKARIKLSCTDYKQLNDICSQIMEVAKRTGVKHSGVIPLPTKKMVIATRKAPSGGGTESYERWHMRVHKRLLDIEADERT
;
A
#
# COMPACT_ATOMS: atom_id res chain seq x y z
N MET A 1 15.93 8.71 23.76
CA MET A 1 15.36 7.54 23.08
C MET A 1 15.12 7.93 21.63
N VAL A 2 15.62 7.16 20.67
CA VAL A 2 15.38 7.48 19.24
C VAL A 2 13.91 7.18 18.93
N GLN A 3 13.10 8.21 18.75
CA GLN A 3 11.70 8.06 18.39
C GLN A 3 11.61 7.78 16.89
N LYS A 4 11.02 6.64 16.50
CA LYS A 4 10.89 6.22 15.10
C LYS A 4 9.45 6.37 14.65
N ALA A 5 9.21 7.21 13.65
CA ALA A 5 7.93 7.33 12.98
C ALA A 5 7.78 6.22 11.93
N ARG A 6 6.72 5.43 12.04
CA ARG A 6 6.42 4.32 11.13
C ARG A 6 5.22 4.66 10.26
N ILE A 7 5.47 4.86 8.96
CA ILE A 7 4.45 5.23 7.98
C ILE A 7 4.04 3.98 7.21
N LYS A 8 2.75 3.62 7.30
CA LYS A 8 2.14 2.54 6.50
C LYS A 8 1.32 3.14 5.38
N LEU A 9 1.74 2.90 4.13
CA LEU A 9 0.98 3.31 2.95
C LEU A 9 0.25 2.10 2.38
N SER A 10 -1.03 2.27 2.05
CA SER A 10 -1.87 1.26 1.41
C SER A 10 -2.61 1.90 0.24
N CYS A 11 -2.53 1.30 -0.94
CA CYS A 11 -3.21 1.79 -2.14
C CYS A 11 -3.57 0.63 -3.09
N THR A 12 -4.57 0.83 -3.94
CA THR A 12 -4.93 -0.10 -5.02
C THR A 12 -4.01 0.04 -6.22
N ASP A 13 -3.53 1.25 -6.50
CA ASP A 13 -2.66 1.56 -7.64
C ASP A 13 -1.19 1.59 -7.24
N TYR A 14 -0.42 0.65 -7.78
CA TYR A 14 1.00 0.51 -7.44
C TYR A 14 1.86 1.67 -7.96
N LYS A 15 1.47 2.33 -9.06
CA LYS A 15 2.23 3.44 -9.66
C LYS A 15 2.22 4.66 -8.76
N GLN A 16 1.01 5.15 -8.43
CA GLN A 16 0.84 6.28 -7.51
C GLN A 16 1.48 6.02 -6.15
N LEU A 17 1.36 4.78 -5.64
CA LEU A 17 2.01 4.39 -4.39
C LEU A 17 3.53 4.51 -4.45
N ASN A 18 4.15 4.09 -5.56
CA ASN A 18 5.59 4.23 -5.76
C ASN A 18 5.99 5.70 -5.93
N ASP A 19 5.20 6.49 -6.66
CA ASP A 19 5.47 7.93 -6.86
C ASP A 19 5.48 8.69 -5.53
N ILE A 20 4.47 8.47 -4.68
CA ILE A 20 4.39 9.05 -3.32
C ILE A 20 5.57 8.57 -2.48
N CYS A 21 5.96 7.31 -2.61
CA CYS A 21 7.08 6.76 -1.85
C CYS A 21 8.41 7.41 -2.22
N SER A 22 8.63 7.63 -3.52
CA SER A 22 9.79 8.35 -4.04
C SER A 22 9.82 9.80 -3.55
N GLN A 23 8.67 10.49 -3.56
CA GLN A 23 8.56 11.86 -3.04
C GLN A 23 8.90 11.95 -1.55
N ILE A 24 8.36 11.04 -0.73
CA ILE A 24 8.69 10.98 0.71
C ILE A 24 10.18 10.73 0.92
N MET A 25 10.79 9.86 0.10
CA MET A 25 12.21 9.57 0.19
C MET A 25 13.08 10.77 -0.21
N GLU A 26 12.66 11.54 -1.21
CA GLU A 26 13.33 12.78 -1.61
C GLU A 26 13.27 13.85 -0.50
N VAL A 27 12.10 14.00 0.13
CA VAL A 27 11.91 14.91 1.27
C VAL A 27 12.79 14.49 2.44
N ALA A 28 12.80 13.20 2.80
CA ALA A 28 13.64 12.69 3.89
C ALA A 28 15.14 12.92 3.64
N LYS A 29 15.59 12.74 2.39
CA LYS A 29 16.98 13.05 1.98
C LYS A 29 17.29 14.55 2.11
N ARG A 30 16.37 15.42 1.68
CA ARG A 30 16.54 16.88 1.76
C ARG A 30 16.63 17.38 3.20
N THR A 31 15.86 16.79 4.11
CA THR A 31 15.88 17.15 5.54
C THR A 31 17.09 16.55 6.27
N GLY A 32 17.83 15.61 5.66
CA GLY A 32 18.99 14.97 6.29
C GLY A 32 18.62 13.94 7.37
N VAL A 33 17.36 13.50 7.40
CA VAL A 33 16.84 12.60 8.42
C VAL A 33 17.22 11.16 8.06
N LYS A 34 17.70 10.42 9.05
CA LYS A 34 17.97 8.99 8.91
C LYS A 34 16.66 8.25 8.65
N HIS A 35 16.62 7.52 7.54
CA HIS A 35 15.46 6.79 7.10
C HIS A 35 15.88 5.36 6.73
N SER A 36 15.02 4.40 7.07
CA SER A 36 15.09 3.07 6.48
C SER A 36 14.39 3.13 5.13
N GLY A 37 14.99 2.51 4.12
CA GLY A 37 14.43 2.51 2.76
C GLY A 37 13.00 1.95 2.70
N VAL A 38 12.39 2.05 1.53
CA VAL A 38 11.02 1.58 1.32
C VAL A 38 10.95 0.06 1.44
N ILE A 39 10.16 -0.45 2.40
CA ILE A 39 9.96 -1.89 2.58
C ILE A 39 8.66 -2.29 1.85
N PRO A 40 8.73 -3.09 0.76
CA PRO A 40 7.55 -3.61 0.09
C PRO A 40 6.94 -4.74 0.92
N LEU A 41 5.70 -4.55 1.35
CA LEU A 41 4.94 -5.61 2.02
C LEU A 41 4.14 -6.43 0.98
N PRO A 42 3.82 -7.70 1.31
CA PRO A 42 3.00 -8.55 0.44
C PRO A 42 1.68 -7.88 0.08
N THR A 43 1.32 -7.94 -1.20
CA THR A 43 0.07 -7.40 -1.71
C THR A 43 -1.09 -8.28 -1.26
N LYS A 44 -2.09 -7.69 -0.60
CA LYS A 44 -3.28 -8.43 -0.21
C LYS A 44 -4.20 -8.57 -1.43
N LYS A 45 -4.48 -9.82 -1.84
CA LYS A 45 -5.45 -10.13 -2.89
C LYS A 45 -6.79 -10.42 -2.24
N MET A 46 -7.79 -9.61 -2.53
CA MET A 46 -9.19 -9.88 -2.17
C MET A 46 -9.86 -10.51 -3.37
N VAL A 47 -10.44 -11.69 -3.17
CA VAL A 47 -11.13 -12.45 -4.22
C VAL A 47 -12.58 -12.58 -3.81
N ILE A 48 -13.48 -12.10 -4.66
CA ILE A 48 -14.92 -12.22 -4.47
C ILE A 48 -15.46 -12.95 -5.69
N ALA A 49 -16.06 -14.12 -5.46
CA ALA A 49 -16.73 -14.87 -6.50
C ALA A 49 -18.24 -14.68 -6.33
N THR A 50 -18.90 -14.15 -7.36
CA THR A 50 -20.35 -13.93 -7.36
C THR A 50 -20.96 -14.61 -8.58
N ARG A 51 -22.21 -15.05 -8.44
CA ARG A 51 -22.98 -15.57 -9.56
C ARG A 51 -23.33 -14.41 -10.49
N LYS A 52 -23.20 -14.61 -11.80
CA LYS A 52 -23.57 -13.60 -12.81
C LYS A 52 -25.08 -13.34 -12.82
N ALA A 53 -25.85 -14.42 -12.69
CA ALA A 53 -27.30 -14.35 -12.76
C ALA A 53 -27.88 -13.84 -11.44
N PRO A 54 -28.85 -12.90 -11.48
CA PRO A 54 -29.53 -12.40 -10.29
C PRO A 54 -30.52 -13.42 -9.70
N SER A 55 -31.09 -14.29 -10.53
CA SER A 55 -32.07 -15.32 -10.17
C SER A 55 -31.55 -16.73 -10.45
N GLY A 56 -32.11 -17.75 -9.78
CA GLY A 56 -31.70 -19.16 -9.87
C GLY A 56 -31.71 -19.81 -11.27
N GLY A 57 -32.49 -19.31 -12.21
CA GLY A 57 -32.60 -19.87 -13.57
C GLY A 57 -31.38 -19.63 -14.46
N GLY A 58 -31.21 -20.47 -15.49
CA GLY A 58 -30.16 -20.37 -16.50
C GLY A 58 -28.85 -21.08 -16.15
N THR A 59 -27.84 -20.91 -17.01
CA THR A 59 -26.52 -21.56 -16.87
C THR A 59 -25.75 -21.02 -15.66
N GLU A 60 -25.14 -21.92 -14.89
CA GLU A 60 -24.31 -21.57 -13.74
C GLU A 60 -23.00 -20.88 -14.17
N SER A 61 -23.06 -19.56 -14.24
CA SER A 61 -21.92 -18.71 -14.58
C SER A 61 -21.50 -17.87 -13.38
N TYR A 62 -20.19 -17.85 -13.11
CA TYR A 62 -19.60 -17.13 -11.98
C TYR A 62 -18.61 -16.06 -12.48
N GLU A 63 -18.66 -14.89 -11.86
CA GLU A 63 -17.64 -13.85 -12.00
C GLU A 63 -16.65 -13.93 -10.85
N ARG A 64 -15.38 -13.63 -11.18
CA ARG A 64 -14.29 -13.59 -10.21
C ARG A 64 -13.73 -12.18 -10.19
N TRP A 65 -14.11 -11.44 -9.17
CA TRP A 65 -13.63 -10.10 -8.93
C TRP A 65 -12.35 -10.15 -8.09
N HIS A 66 -11.37 -9.35 -8.47
CA HIS A 66 -10.08 -9.28 -7.80
C HIS A 66 -9.76 -7.82 -7.48
N MET A 67 -9.54 -7.53 -6.19
CA MET A 67 -8.95 -6.27 -5.76
C MET A 67 -7.58 -6.57 -5.16
N ARG A 68 -6.55 -5.83 -5.62
CA ARG A 68 -5.19 -5.93 -5.10
C ARG A 68 -4.90 -4.68 -4.28
N VAL A 69 -4.52 -4.87 -3.02
CA VAL A 69 -4.08 -3.77 -2.16
C VAL A 69 -2.58 -3.91 -1.95
N HIS A 70 -1.84 -2.94 -2.48
CA HIS A 70 -0.40 -2.81 -2.34
C HIS A 70 -0.08 -2.09 -1.05
N LYS A 71 0.90 -2.61 -0.31
CA LYS A 71 1.33 -2.06 0.97
C LYS A 71 2.82 -1.72 0.94
N ARG A 72 3.17 -0.58 1.51
CA ARG A 72 4.56 -0.13 1.73
C ARG A 72 4.72 0.31 3.17
N LEU A 73 5.89 0.04 3.73
CA LEU A 73 6.27 0.48 5.06
C LEU A 73 7.52 1.36 4.92
N LEU A 74 7.49 2.52 5.56
CA LEU A 74 8.64 3.40 5.70
C LEU A 74 8.85 3.69 7.18
N ASP A 75 10.09 3.59 7.63
CA ASP A 75 10.51 3.94 8.99
C ASP A 75 11.46 5.15 8.91
N ILE A 76 11.09 6.25 9.57
CA ILE A 76 11.83 7.52 9.60
C ILE A 76 12.20 7.82 11.05
N GLU A 77 13.43 8.24 11.33
CA GLU A 77 13.78 8.77 12.66
C GLU A 77 13.12 10.14 12.85
N ALA A 78 12.41 10.35 13.96
CA ALA A 78 11.87 11.65 14.29
C ALA A 78 13.02 12.53 14.80
N ASP A 79 13.44 13.50 13.98
CA ASP A 79 14.33 14.58 14.40
C ASP A 79 13.47 15.61 15.14
N GLU A 80 13.43 15.53 16.46
CA GLU A 80 12.85 16.56 17.31
C GLU A 80 13.83 17.76 17.31
N ARG A 81 13.87 18.54 16.21
CA ARG A 81 14.44 19.89 16.28
C ARG A 81 13.48 20.78 17.05
N THR A 82 13.56 20.71 18.37
CA THR A 82 13.14 21.75 19.32
C THR A 82 14.07 21.72 20.52
#